data_AF-A0A958VQ07-F1
#
_entry.id   AF-A0A958VQ07-F1
#
_cell.length_a   1.000
_cell.length_b   1.000
_cell.length_c   1.000
_cell.angle_alpha   90.00
_cell.angle_beta   90.00
_cell.angle_gamma   90.00
#
_symmetry.space_group_name_H-M   'P 1'
#
loop_
_entity.id
_entity.type
_entity.pdbx_description
1 polymer ?
#
loop_
_entity_poly.entity_id
_entity_poly.type
_entity_poly.pdbx_seq_one_letter_code
_entity_poly.pdbx_strand_id
1 'polypeptide(L)'
;MEENDKKIEVDLDVKRQDVKKEVTGLLGGVKEFLIELLDIRKDTNREGTVQAVKDNISMKGHTAWILVFSILIASIGLNANSTAVVIGAMLISPLMGPILGVGMSIGINDIDTLRRSMINLGVMVGLSLLTSFLFFSIPLFQDATTELLARTRPDVRDVFIALAGGLALIVAVSRPSPQTNTVAGVAIATALMPPLCTAGFGLATWNFSYFFGAMFLFTINTIFIALATFVIVKFLKFPMVKYINSAKRKRIAQFASIVAFLILAGSVYQFYELFKENQFKRNARTFINELKNNDGVAILGDDDENINYLERTITLPILGAMIPESERKAWENRMAELGLEEVTLNVQQKDDSEMRQQVQNLQDLYAQNQKIITSRDESIKEKEDRIRLLESELSKFYNEIVPFKEVSEEAKINYDAIEGMSYYKEITTDFNKIDSIAVFSIKWKDNTRQRTKEDQEKRLKLWLKKRLELDTLKVIQK
;
A
#
# COMPACT_ATOMS: atom_id res chain seq x y z
N MET A 1 -3.35 -15.44 -78.38
CA MET A 1 -3.14 -14.95 -77.00
C MET A 1 -4.40 -15.07 -76.14
N GLU A 2 -5.61 -14.91 -76.70
CA GLU A 2 -6.88 -14.95 -75.93
C GLU A 2 -7.31 -16.32 -75.36
N GLU A 3 -6.81 -17.45 -75.88
CA GLU A 3 -7.25 -18.78 -75.43
C GLU A 3 -6.55 -19.25 -74.14
N ASN A 4 -5.38 -18.69 -73.82
CA ASN A 4 -4.65 -18.98 -72.59
C ASN A 4 -5.20 -18.20 -71.38
N ASP A 5 -5.66 -16.95 -71.59
CA ASP A 5 -6.19 -16.13 -70.50
C ASP A 5 -7.51 -16.69 -69.95
N LYS A 6 -8.41 -17.19 -70.81
CA LYS A 6 -9.66 -17.84 -70.36
C LYS A 6 -9.43 -19.12 -69.55
N LYS A 7 -8.37 -19.88 -69.83
CA LYS A 7 -8.01 -21.08 -69.06
C LYS A 7 -7.46 -20.73 -67.68
N ILE A 8 -6.67 -19.66 -67.60
CA ILE A 8 -6.10 -19.15 -66.34
C ILE A 8 -7.20 -18.54 -65.46
N GLU A 9 -8.17 -17.83 -66.05
CA GLU A 9 -9.29 -17.22 -65.33
C GLU A 9 -10.24 -18.27 -64.74
N VAL A 10 -10.55 -19.34 -65.49
CA VAL A 10 -11.35 -20.47 -65.00
C VAL A 10 -10.61 -21.27 -63.91
N ASP A 11 -9.31 -21.50 -64.03
CA ASP A 11 -8.52 -22.24 -63.02
C ASP A 11 -8.32 -21.43 -61.72
N LEU A 12 -8.26 -20.10 -61.81
CA LEU A 12 -8.25 -19.19 -60.66
C LEU A 12 -9.60 -19.13 -59.93
N ASP A 13 -10.72 -19.16 -60.65
CA ASP A 13 -12.05 -19.18 -60.05
C ASP A 13 -12.38 -20.51 -59.39
N VAL A 14 -11.94 -21.64 -59.97
CA VAL A 14 -12.06 -22.97 -59.34
C VAL A 14 -11.22 -23.03 -58.06
N LYS A 15 -9.95 -22.59 -58.08
CA LYS A 15 -9.12 -22.49 -56.87
C LYS A 15 -9.71 -21.56 -55.81
N ARG A 16 -10.30 -20.43 -56.20
CA ARG A 16 -10.98 -19.52 -55.25
C ARG A 16 -12.24 -20.15 -54.64
N GLN A 17 -12.98 -20.97 -55.40
CA GLN A 17 -14.13 -21.69 -54.88
C GLN A 17 -13.73 -22.84 -53.95
N ASP A 18 -12.65 -23.55 -54.25
CA ASP A 18 -12.13 -24.63 -53.41
C ASP A 18 -11.54 -24.09 -52.11
N VAL A 19 -10.75 -23.00 -52.17
CA VAL A 19 -10.26 -22.31 -50.96
C VAL A 19 -11.42 -21.73 -50.14
N LYS A 20 -12.48 -21.19 -50.76
CA LYS A 20 -13.68 -20.77 -50.02
C LYS A 20 -14.43 -21.93 -49.38
N LYS A 21 -14.47 -23.11 -49.99
CA LYS A 21 -15.06 -24.33 -49.40
C LYS A 21 -14.21 -24.88 -48.25
N GLU A 22 -12.89 -24.85 -48.37
CA GLU A 22 -11.97 -25.25 -47.30
C GLU A 22 -12.04 -24.29 -46.11
N VAL A 23 -12.07 -22.98 -46.35
CA VAL A 23 -12.20 -21.97 -45.30
C VAL A 23 -13.59 -21.99 -44.65
N THR A 24 -14.67 -22.22 -45.41
CA THR A 24 -16.01 -22.41 -44.81
C THR A 24 -16.15 -23.75 -44.08
N GLY A 25 -15.46 -24.81 -44.54
CA GLY A 25 -15.35 -26.09 -43.83
C GLY A 25 -14.54 -25.99 -42.53
N LEU A 26 -13.44 -25.24 -42.52
CA LEU A 26 -12.64 -24.94 -41.33
C LEU A 26 -13.41 -24.05 -40.35
N LEU A 27 -14.07 -22.98 -40.81
CA LEU A 27 -14.94 -22.14 -39.96
C LEU A 27 -16.14 -22.92 -39.43
N GLY A 28 -16.70 -23.85 -40.21
CA GLY A 28 -17.72 -24.80 -39.80
C GLY A 28 -17.22 -25.73 -38.71
N GLY A 29 -16.04 -26.34 -38.90
CA GLY A 29 -15.39 -27.20 -37.91
C GLY A 29 -15.01 -26.47 -36.63
N VAL A 30 -14.54 -25.22 -36.71
CA VAL A 30 -14.27 -24.37 -35.55
C VAL A 30 -15.58 -24.03 -34.82
N LYS A 31 -16.66 -23.71 -35.55
CA LYS A 31 -17.96 -23.44 -34.95
C LYS A 31 -18.53 -24.68 -34.25
N GLU A 32 -18.41 -25.85 -34.88
CA GLU A 32 -18.91 -27.12 -34.35
C GLU A 32 -18.08 -27.56 -33.13
N PHE A 33 -16.76 -27.42 -33.19
CA PHE A 33 -15.86 -27.60 -32.05
C PHE A 33 -16.19 -26.64 -30.90
N LEU A 34 -16.45 -25.35 -31.17
CA LEU A 34 -16.84 -24.38 -30.15
C LEU A 34 -18.20 -24.70 -29.53
N ILE A 35 -19.17 -25.14 -30.34
CA ILE A 35 -20.48 -25.58 -29.84
C ILE A 35 -20.34 -26.81 -28.96
N GLU A 36 -19.55 -27.80 -29.36
CA GLU A 36 -19.32 -29.01 -28.59
C GLU A 36 -18.52 -28.75 -27.31
N LEU A 37 -17.50 -27.89 -27.37
CA LEU A 37 -16.70 -27.48 -26.21
C LEU A 37 -17.53 -26.69 -25.17
N LEU A 38 -18.48 -25.87 -25.64
CA LEU A 38 -19.35 -25.06 -24.78
C LEU A 38 -20.66 -25.76 -24.39
N ASP A 39 -20.98 -26.93 -24.96
CA ASP A 39 -22.21 -27.67 -24.62
C ASP A 39 -22.07 -28.44 -23.31
N ILE A 40 -22.34 -27.73 -22.21
CA ILE A 40 -22.36 -28.30 -20.86
C ILE A 40 -23.59 -29.18 -20.56
N ARG A 41 -24.55 -29.33 -21.49
CA ARG A 41 -25.84 -30.01 -21.20
C ARG A 41 -25.74 -31.52 -21.06
N LYS A 42 -24.77 -32.15 -21.73
CA LYS A 42 -24.56 -33.61 -21.72
C LYS A 42 -24.04 -34.09 -20.36
N ASP A 43 -23.18 -33.32 -19.72
CA ASP A 43 -22.55 -33.63 -18.42
C ASP A 43 -23.20 -32.91 -17.24
N THR A 44 -24.52 -32.68 -17.28
CA THR A 44 -25.27 -31.99 -16.20
C THR A 44 -26.17 -32.96 -15.43
N ASN A 45 -25.99 -33.05 -14.10
CA ASN A 45 -26.89 -33.79 -13.22
C ASN A 45 -28.00 -32.90 -12.66
N ARG A 46 -29.05 -32.66 -13.46
CA ARG A 46 -30.13 -31.71 -13.13
C ARG A 46 -30.83 -32.01 -11.79
N GLU A 47 -31.20 -33.27 -11.55
CA GLU A 47 -31.92 -33.66 -10.33
C GLU A 47 -31.03 -33.60 -9.10
N GLY A 48 -29.78 -34.09 -9.22
CA GLY A 48 -28.80 -34.02 -8.15
C GLY A 48 -28.48 -32.58 -7.74
N THR A 49 -28.38 -31.66 -8.71
CA THR A 49 -28.15 -30.24 -8.44
C THR A 49 -29.32 -29.60 -7.70
N VAL A 50 -30.57 -29.89 -8.10
CA VAL A 50 -31.75 -29.36 -7.40
C VAL A 50 -31.76 -29.83 -5.95
N GLN A 51 -31.45 -31.09 -5.69
CA GLN A 51 -31.40 -31.63 -4.34
C GLN A 51 -30.26 -31.01 -3.54
N ALA A 52 -29.06 -30.94 -4.11
CA ALA A 52 -27.89 -30.34 -3.46
C ALA A 52 -28.13 -28.88 -3.07
N VAL A 53 -28.75 -28.08 -3.94
CA VAL A 53 -29.11 -26.69 -3.59
C VAL A 53 -30.15 -26.66 -2.49
N LYS A 54 -31.20 -27.51 -2.55
CA LYS A 54 -32.23 -27.59 -1.50
C LYS A 54 -31.68 -27.95 -0.12
N ASP A 55 -30.74 -28.88 -0.08
CA ASP A 55 -30.11 -29.32 1.18
C ASP A 55 -29.27 -28.21 1.80
N ASN A 56 -28.65 -27.35 0.98
CA ASN A 56 -27.87 -26.19 1.42
C ASN A 56 -28.72 -24.95 1.77
N ILE A 57 -30.04 -24.96 1.59
CA ILE A 57 -30.92 -23.84 1.97
C ILE A 57 -31.26 -23.85 3.47
N SER A 58 -31.36 -25.04 4.08
CA SER A 58 -31.87 -25.18 5.45
C SER A 58 -30.80 -24.88 6.49
N MET A 59 -31.01 -23.81 7.26
CA MET A 59 -30.12 -23.38 8.33
C MET A 59 -30.69 -23.80 9.69
N LYS A 60 -30.30 -24.98 10.19
CA LYS A 60 -30.63 -25.41 11.57
C LYS A 60 -29.37 -25.84 12.32
N GLY A 61 -29.19 -25.29 13.53
CA GLY A 61 -28.13 -25.69 14.46
C GLY A 61 -26.72 -25.35 13.95
N HIS A 62 -26.02 -26.36 13.43
CA HIS A 62 -24.60 -26.28 13.06
C HIS A 62 -24.29 -25.17 12.06
N THR A 63 -25.07 -25.07 10.99
CA THR A 63 -24.82 -24.08 9.91
C THR A 63 -24.95 -22.64 10.39
N ALA A 64 -25.83 -22.37 11.37
CA ALA A 64 -25.96 -21.05 11.98
C ALA A 64 -24.76 -20.70 12.86
N TRP A 65 -24.25 -21.64 13.64
CA TRP A 65 -23.02 -21.44 14.42
C TRP A 65 -21.80 -21.24 13.54
N ILE A 66 -21.67 -22.02 12.45
CA ILE A 66 -20.61 -21.84 11.46
C ILE A 66 -20.65 -20.42 10.88
N LEU A 67 -21.85 -19.90 10.56
CA LEU A 67 -22.01 -18.52 10.09
C LEU A 67 -21.56 -17.51 11.15
N VAL A 68 -21.95 -17.67 12.41
CA VAL A 68 -21.55 -16.76 13.51
C VAL A 68 -20.03 -16.74 13.65
N PHE A 69 -19.37 -17.89 13.73
CA PHE A 69 -17.91 -17.95 13.86
C PHE A 69 -17.21 -17.39 12.63
N SER A 70 -17.71 -17.70 11.44
CA SER A 70 -17.20 -17.15 10.19
C SER A 70 -17.28 -15.61 10.23
N ILE A 71 -18.44 -15.02 10.57
CA ILE A 71 -18.63 -13.56 10.65
C ILE A 71 -17.69 -12.92 11.67
N LEU A 72 -17.49 -13.54 12.83
CA LEU A 72 -16.51 -13.06 13.81
C LEU A 72 -15.09 -13.05 13.23
N ILE A 73 -14.66 -14.13 12.57
CA ILE A 73 -13.34 -14.20 11.92
C ILE A 73 -13.20 -13.13 10.84
N ALA A 74 -14.24 -12.91 10.02
CA ALA A 74 -14.23 -11.87 9.00
C ALA A 74 -14.18 -10.46 9.59
N SER A 75 -14.94 -10.17 10.64
CA SER A 75 -14.92 -8.86 11.31
C SER A 75 -13.55 -8.59 11.96
N ILE A 76 -12.92 -9.60 12.57
CA ILE A 76 -11.54 -9.52 13.07
C ILE A 76 -10.57 -9.30 11.90
N GLY A 77 -10.73 -10.03 10.79
CA GLY A 77 -9.88 -9.89 9.61
C GLY A 77 -9.96 -8.50 8.98
N LEU A 78 -11.17 -7.93 8.87
CA LEU A 78 -11.38 -6.57 8.40
C LEU A 78 -10.78 -5.53 9.36
N ASN A 79 -10.99 -5.68 10.67
CA ASN A 79 -10.41 -4.80 11.68
C ASN A 79 -8.88 -4.87 11.74
N ALA A 80 -8.30 -6.05 11.48
CA ALA A 80 -6.86 -6.27 11.41
C ALA A 80 -6.27 -5.95 10.02
N ASN A 81 -7.08 -5.46 9.08
CA ASN A 81 -6.70 -5.18 7.70
C ASN A 81 -6.00 -6.37 7.00
N SER A 82 -6.48 -7.60 7.26
CA SER A 82 -5.88 -8.85 6.80
C SER A 82 -6.78 -9.57 5.79
N THR A 83 -6.49 -9.36 4.51
CA THR A 83 -7.22 -9.98 3.40
C THR A 83 -7.20 -11.51 3.47
N ALA A 84 -6.10 -12.12 3.95
CA ALA A 84 -5.98 -13.57 4.07
C ALA A 84 -6.97 -14.17 5.09
N VAL A 85 -7.17 -13.52 6.23
CA VAL A 85 -8.14 -13.95 7.25
C VAL A 85 -9.57 -13.79 6.73
N VAL A 86 -9.84 -12.69 6.02
CA VAL A 86 -11.13 -12.42 5.38
C VAL A 86 -11.47 -13.51 4.34
N ILE A 87 -10.50 -13.88 3.49
CA ILE A 87 -10.66 -14.97 2.51
C ILE A 87 -10.92 -16.32 3.21
N GLY A 88 -10.19 -16.62 4.29
CA GLY A 88 -10.40 -17.83 5.07
C GLY A 88 -11.82 -17.91 5.67
N ALA A 89 -12.34 -16.78 6.15
CA ALA A 89 -13.71 -16.70 6.67
C ALA A 89 -14.77 -16.96 5.58
N MET A 90 -14.57 -16.41 4.37
CA MET A 90 -15.48 -16.61 3.23
C MET A 90 -15.59 -18.08 2.81
N LEU A 91 -14.50 -18.84 2.85
CA LEU A 91 -14.46 -20.26 2.48
C LEU A 91 -15.34 -21.15 3.37
N ILE A 92 -15.52 -20.75 4.62
CA ILE A 92 -16.27 -21.51 5.62
C ILE A 92 -17.75 -21.10 5.60
N SER A 93 -18.08 -19.93 5.05
CA SER A 93 -19.40 -19.32 5.19
C SER A 93 -20.48 -19.99 4.31
N PRO A 94 -21.63 -20.39 4.90
CA PRO A 94 -22.72 -21.05 4.16
C PRO A 94 -23.67 -20.09 3.41
N LEU A 95 -23.33 -18.80 3.27
CA LEU A 95 -24.21 -17.75 2.72
C LEU A 95 -24.73 -18.01 1.29
N MET A 96 -24.02 -18.81 0.50
CA MET A 96 -24.36 -19.03 -0.91
C MET A 96 -25.58 -19.91 -1.14
N GLY A 97 -25.88 -20.83 -0.20
CA GLY A 97 -26.95 -21.83 -0.37
C GLY A 97 -28.32 -21.20 -0.63
N PRO A 98 -28.83 -20.33 0.26
CA PRO A 98 -30.10 -19.64 0.05
C PRO A 98 -30.13 -18.74 -1.19
N ILE A 99 -29.02 -18.10 -1.57
CA ILE A 99 -28.97 -17.23 -2.76
C ILE A 99 -29.16 -18.06 -4.04
N LEU A 100 -28.44 -19.19 -4.14
CA LEU A 100 -28.64 -20.16 -5.22
C LEU A 100 -30.07 -20.73 -5.20
N GLY A 101 -30.58 -21.00 -3.99
CA GLY A 101 -31.95 -21.44 -3.77
C GLY A 101 -32.97 -20.50 -4.38
N VAL A 102 -32.83 -19.18 -4.19
CA VAL A 102 -33.70 -18.17 -4.79
C VAL A 102 -33.67 -18.24 -6.32
N GLY A 103 -32.48 -18.14 -6.93
CA GLY A 103 -32.34 -18.14 -8.40
C GLY A 103 -32.83 -19.44 -9.05
N MET A 104 -32.50 -20.59 -8.44
CA MET A 104 -32.95 -21.90 -8.91
C MET A 104 -34.46 -22.04 -8.79
N SER A 105 -35.05 -21.67 -7.65
CA SER A 105 -36.49 -21.77 -7.40
C SER A 105 -37.31 -20.97 -8.41
N ILE A 106 -36.82 -19.79 -8.79
CA ILE A 106 -37.41 -18.99 -9.87
C ILE A 106 -37.27 -19.70 -11.22
N GLY A 107 -36.12 -20.32 -11.50
CA GLY A 107 -35.86 -21.05 -12.74
C GLY A 107 -36.78 -22.28 -12.93
N ILE A 108 -37.02 -23.04 -11.86
CA ILE A 108 -37.84 -24.26 -11.86
C ILE A 108 -39.31 -24.04 -11.45
N ASN A 109 -39.70 -22.79 -11.15
CA ASN A 109 -41.02 -22.39 -10.65
C ASN A 109 -41.45 -23.09 -9.34
N ASP A 110 -40.55 -23.22 -8.36
CA ASP A 110 -40.79 -23.83 -7.05
C ASP A 110 -40.96 -22.75 -5.96
N ILE A 111 -42.22 -22.41 -5.63
CA ILE A 111 -42.52 -21.33 -4.67
C ILE A 111 -42.18 -21.70 -3.23
N ASP A 112 -42.26 -22.98 -2.89
CA ASP A 112 -41.99 -23.45 -1.53
C ASP A 112 -40.50 -23.32 -1.23
N THR A 113 -39.66 -23.67 -2.20
CA THR A 113 -38.21 -23.49 -2.11
C THR A 113 -37.84 -22.01 -2.19
N LEU A 114 -38.52 -21.20 -3.01
CA LEU A 114 -38.30 -19.74 -3.05
C LEU A 114 -38.56 -19.10 -1.67
N ARG A 115 -39.70 -19.40 -1.06
CA ARG A 115 -40.08 -18.87 0.26
C ARG A 115 -39.08 -19.32 1.34
N ARG A 116 -38.70 -20.59 1.36
CA ARG A 116 -37.70 -21.12 2.29
C ARG A 116 -36.34 -20.43 2.10
N SER A 117 -35.92 -20.22 0.86
CA SER A 117 -34.65 -19.55 0.55
C SER A 117 -34.65 -18.09 1.01
N MET A 118 -35.73 -17.34 0.74
CA MET A 118 -35.86 -15.95 1.18
C MET A 118 -35.87 -15.80 2.70
N ILE A 119 -36.60 -16.68 3.41
CA ILE A 119 -36.63 -16.65 4.88
C ILE A 119 -35.23 -16.95 5.46
N ASN A 120 -34.57 -18.02 4.98
CA ASN A 120 -33.24 -18.37 5.47
C ASN A 120 -32.22 -17.27 5.13
N LEU A 121 -32.26 -16.69 3.92
CA LEU A 121 -31.40 -15.57 3.55
C LEU A 121 -31.59 -14.38 4.50
N GLY A 122 -32.84 -13.99 4.80
CA GLY A 122 -33.13 -12.91 5.74
C GLY A 122 -32.62 -13.20 7.15
N VAL A 123 -32.79 -14.44 7.64
CA VAL A 123 -32.26 -14.87 8.94
C VAL A 123 -30.72 -14.80 8.96
N MET A 124 -30.05 -15.22 7.87
CA MET A 124 -28.59 -15.17 7.77
C MET A 124 -28.06 -13.74 7.73
N VAL A 125 -28.70 -12.85 6.98
CA VAL A 125 -28.37 -11.43 6.96
C VAL A 125 -28.53 -10.84 8.36
N GLY A 126 -29.67 -11.08 9.01
CA GLY A 126 -29.92 -10.60 10.36
C GLY A 126 -28.92 -11.11 11.39
N LEU A 127 -28.60 -12.41 11.35
CA LEU A 127 -27.61 -13.01 12.25
C LEU A 127 -26.20 -12.45 11.98
N SER A 128 -25.82 -12.30 10.71
CA SER A 128 -24.52 -11.74 10.32
C SER A 128 -24.37 -10.28 10.77
N LEU A 129 -25.40 -9.46 10.54
CA LEU A 129 -25.43 -8.08 11.00
C LEU A 129 -25.35 -8.00 12.52
N LEU A 130 -26.12 -8.82 13.23
CA LEU A 130 -26.10 -8.85 14.70
C LEU A 130 -24.73 -9.24 15.24
N THR A 131 -24.11 -10.31 14.70
CA THR A 131 -22.79 -10.77 15.13
C THR A 131 -21.72 -9.71 14.85
N SER A 132 -21.70 -9.13 13.66
CA SER A 132 -20.73 -8.08 13.32
C SER A 132 -20.94 -6.81 14.17
N PHE A 133 -22.20 -6.39 14.35
CA PHE A 133 -22.57 -5.27 15.20
C PHE A 133 -22.07 -5.47 16.64
N LEU A 134 -22.30 -6.65 17.24
CA LEU A 134 -21.84 -6.95 18.60
C LEU A 134 -20.31 -6.89 18.73
N PHE A 135 -19.59 -7.36 17.72
CA PHE A 135 -18.12 -7.29 17.70
C PHE A 135 -17.63 -5.83 17.65
N PHE A 136 -18.15 -5.04 16.70
CA PHE A 136 -17.75 -3.63 16.51
C PHE A 136 -18.36 -2.67 17.53
N SER A 137 -19.30 -3.12 18.37
CA SER A 137 -19.80 -2.35 19.51
C SER A 137 -18.74 -2.20 20.62
N ILE A 138 -17.68 -3.01 20.59
CA ILE A 138 -16.55 -2.89 21.49
C ILE A 138 -15.70 -1.69 21.03
N PRO A 139 -15.52 -0.63 21.85
CA PRO A 139 -14.87 0.61 21.41
C PRO A 139 -13.44 0.43 20.84
N LEU A 140 -12.72 -0.62 21.26
CA LEU A 140 -11.36 -0.93 20.79
C LEU A 140 -11.30 -1.32 19.30
N PHE A 141 -12.42 -1.70 18.69
CA PHE A 141 -12.46 -2.22 17.32
C PHE A 141 -13.22 -1.29 16.36
N GLN A 142 -13.40 0.00 16.71
CA GLN A 142 -14.18 0.95 15.89
C GLN A 142 -13.36 1.71 14.84
N ASP A 143 -12.09 1.32 14.65
CA ASP A 143 -11.23 1.96 13.66
C ASP A 143 -11.60 1.54 12.23
N ALA A 144 -11.80 2.53 11.36
CA ALA A 144 -12.08 2.27 9.95
C ALA A 144 -10.80 1.89 9.20
N THR A 145 -10.68 0.62 8.82
CA THR A 145 -9.56 0.12 8.01
C THR A 145 -9.82 0.27 6.51
N THR A 146 -8.76 0.27 5.70
CA THR A 146 -8.88 0.40 4.25
C THR A 146 -9.65 -0.76 3.61
N GLU A 147 -9.47 -1.99 4.11
CA GLU A 147 -10.25 -3.16 3.67
C GLU A 147 -11.76 -3.02 3.97
N LEU A 148 -12.13 -2.33 5.06
CA LEU A 148 -13.53 -2.08 5.41
C LEU A 148 -14.12 -0.97 4.51
N LEU A 149 -13.40 0.13 4.35
CA LEU A 149 -13.81 1.26 3.52
C LEU A 149 -14.00 0.85 2.05
N ALA A 150 -13.15 -0.05 1.54
CA ALA A 150 -13.27 -0.61 0.19
C ALA A 150 -14.59 -1.37 -0.07
N ARG A 151 -15.36 -1.71 0.98
CA ARG A 151 -16.63 -2.45 0.88
C ARG A 151 -17.86 -1.57 1.14
N THR A 152 -17.67 -0.26 1.28
CA THR A 152 -18.75 0.71 1.47
C THR A 152 -19.24 1.32 0.16
N ARG A 153 -18.40 1.33 -0.88
CA ARG A 153 -18.70 1.96 -2.17
C ARG A 153 -18.88 0.87 -3.25
N PRO A 154 -20.09 0.70 -3.81
CA PRO A 154 -20.32 -0.26 -4.89
C PRO A 154 -19.64 0.18 -6.19
N ASP A 155 -19.05 -0.76 -6.93
CA ASP A 155 -18.48 -0.53 -8.26
C ASP A 155 -19.21 -1.37 -9.32
N VAL A 156 -19.28 -0.87 -10.55
CA VAL A 156 -19.81 -1.63 -11.70
C VAL A 156 -19.06 -2.95 -11.89
N ARG A 157 -17.76 -3.00 -11.54
CA ARG A 157 -16.93 -4.22 -11.60
C ARG A 157 -17.45 -5.31 -10.67
N ASP A 158 -17.99 -4.96 -9.51
CA ASP A 158 -18.56 -5.93 -8.57
C ASP A 158 -19.74 -6.68 -9.21
N VAL A 159 -20.54 -5.99 -10.04
CA VAL A 159 -21.64 -6.61 -10.78
C VAL A 159 -21.15 -7.66 -11.77
N PHE A 160 -20.09 -7.36 -12.52
CA PHE A 160 -19.50 -8.31 -13.47
C PHE A 160 -18.92 -9.54 -12.75
N ILE A 161 -18.26 -9.32 -11.60
CA ILE A 161 -17.72 -10.39 -10.75
C ILE A 161 -18.87 -11.24 -10.20
N ALA A 162 -19.95 -10.63 -9.71
CA ALA A 162 -21.12 -11.34 -9.19
C ALA A 162 -21.82 -12.18 -10.27
N LEU A 163 -21.98 -11.62 -11.48
CA LEU A 163 -22.57 -12.32 -12.61
C LEU A 163 -21.70 -13.51 -13.06
N ALA A 164 -20.41 -13.28 -13.32
CA ALA A 164 -19.49 -14.32 -13.76
C ALA A 164 -19.30 -15.41 -12.70
N GLY A 165 -19.17 -15.01 -11.42
CA GLY A 165 -19.13 -15.91 -10.29
C GLY A 165 -20.40 -16.75 -10.20
N GLY A 166 -21.57 -16.11 -10.23
CA GLY A 166 -22.86 -16.80 -10.20
C GLY A 166 -23.02 -17.82 -11.33
N LEU A 167 -22.59 -17.49 -12.55
CA LEU A 167 -22.59 -18.41 -13.70
C LEU A 167 -21.64 -19.59 -13.48
N ALA A 168 -20.41 -19.34 -13.03
CA ALA A 168 -19.42 -20.38 -12.75
C ALA A 168 -19.88 -21.32 -11.63
N LEU A 169 -20.49 -20.77 -10.59
CA LEU A 169 -20.96 -21.51 -9.42
C LEU A 169 -22.07 -22.50 -9.78
N ILE A 170 -23.12 -22.06 -10.47
CA ILE A 170 -24.19 -22.97 -10.85
C ILE A 170 -23.71 -24.02 -11.86
N VAL A 171 -22.76 -23.71 -12.75
CA VAL A 171 -22.13 -24.70 -13.63
C VAL A 171 -21.30 -25.71 -12.83
N ALA A 172 -20.55 -25.27 -11.82
CA ALA A 172 -19.75 -26.15 -10.96
C ALA A 172 -20.61 -27.11 -10.12
N VAL A 173 -21.74 -26.63 -9.59
CA VAL A 173 -22.71 -27.45 -8.83
C VAL A 173 -23.58 -28.31 -9.75
N SER A 174 -23.67 -27.96 -11.04
CA SER A 174 -24.41 -28.71 -12.06
C SER A 174 -23.71 -30.00 -12.53
N ARG A 175 -22.42 -30.16 -12.23
CA ARG A 175 -21.66 -31.36 -12.62
C ARG A 175 -22.03 -32.58 -11.76
N PRO A 176 -21.97 -33.80 -12.32
CA PRO A 176 -22.14 -35.06 -11.59
C PRO A 176 -21.21 -35.22 -10.38
N SER A 177 -19.97 -34.72 -10.50
CA SER A 177 -19.00 -34.62 -9.41
C SER A 177 -18.80 -33.15 -9.06
N PRO A 178 -19.37 -32.66 -7.95
CA PRO A 178 -19.27 -31.25 -7.56
C PRO A 178 -17.81 -30.86 -7.34
N GLN A 179 -17.33 -29.83 -8.05
CA GLN A 179 -16.01 -29.26 -7.80
C GLN A 179 -16.09 -28.28 -6.64
N THR A 180 -15.87 -28.79 -5.42
CA THR A 180 -15.89 -28.00 -4.17
C THR A 180 -14.89 -26.84 -4.21
N ASN A 181 -13.73 -27.01 -4.84
CA ASN A 181 -12.72 -25.96 -5.01
C ASN A 181 -13.23 -24.77 -5.84
N THR A 182 -14.02 -25.05 -6.89
CA THR A 182 -14.58 -24.00 -7.76
C THR A 182 -15.69 -23.23 -7.05
N VAL A 183 -16.52 -23.94 -6.28
CA VAL A 183 -17.56 -23.34 -5.41
C VAL A 183 -16.90 -22.41 -4.37
N ALA A 184 -15.84 -22.89 -3.73
CA ALA A 184 -15.01 -22.13 -2.80
C ALA A 184 -14.38 -20.89 -3.45
N GLY A 185 -13.79 -21.02 -4.66
CA GLY A 185 -13.19 -19.91 -5.40
C GLY A 185 -14.21 -18.81 -5.77
N VAL A 186 -15.42 -19.19 -6.17
CA VAL A 186 -16.50 -18.22 -6.42
C VAL A 186 -16.96 -17.53 -5.14
N ALA A 187 -17.03 -18.26 -4.02
CA ALA A 187 -17.34 -17.69 -2.70
C ALA A 187 -16.38 -16.57 -2.31
N ILE A 188 -15.10 -16.76 -2.60
CA ILE A 188 -14.06 -15.75 -2.38
C ILE A 188 -14.27 -14.55 -3.33
N ALA A 189 -14.44 -14.81 -4.63
CA ALA A 189 -14.48 -13.76 -5.64
C ALA A 189 -15.69 -12.82 -5.49
N THR A 190 -16.85 -13.34 -5.11
CA THR A 190 -18.11 -12.57 -5.04
C THR A 190 -18.26 -11.70 -3.79
N ALA A 191 -17.28 -11.77 -2.88
CA ALA A 191 -17.13 -10.92 -1.70
C ALA A 191 -18.46 -10.61 -0.97
N LEU A 192 -19.31 -11.63 -0.75
CA LEU A 192 -20.63 -11.42 -0.14
C LEU A 192 -20.58 -11.15 1.37
N MET A 193 -19.55 -11.66 2.02
CA MET A 193 -19.43 -11.63 3.47
C MET A 193 -18.86 -10.31 4.02
N PRO A 194 -17.80 -9.71 3.45
CA PRO A 194 -17.28 -8.42 3.93
C PRO A 194 -18.30 -7.27 3.92
N PRO A 195 -19.18 -7.10 2.91
CA PRO A 195 -20.20 -6.08 2.94
C PRO A 195 -21.18 -6.24 4.10
N LEU A 196 -21.55 -7.47 4.49
CA LEU A 196 -22.38 -7.71 5.68
C LEU A 196 -21.65 -7.33 6.97
N CYS A 197 -20.37 -7.69 7.09
CA CYS A 197 -19.54 -7.28 8.23
C CYS A 197 -19.41 -5.75 8.32
N THR A 198 -19.15 -5.11 7.18
CA THR A 198 -19.03 -3.65 7.01
C THR A 198 -20.34 -2.92 7.32
N ALA A 199 -21.48 -3.51 6.93
CA ALA A 199 -22.79 -3.00 7.32
C ALA A 199 -22.99 -3.07 8.84
N GLY A 200 -22.60 -4.18 9.49
CA GLY A 200 -22.60 -4.29 10.95
C GLY A 200 -21.70 -3.26 11.63
N PHE A 201 -20.53 -2.96 11.06
CA PHE A 201 -19.65 -1.88 11.51
C PHE A 201 -20.31 -0.50 11.39
N GLY A 202 -20.95 -0.21 10.25
CA GLY A 202 -21.68 1.05 10.04
C GLY A 202 -22.79 1.26 11.06
N LEU A 203 -23.51 0.19 11.44
CA LEU A 203 -24.50 0.24 12.53
C LEU A 203 -23.85 0.48 13.90
N ALA A 204 -22.72 -0.17 14.19
CA ALA A 204 -22.04 -0.03 15.48
C ALA A 204 -21.42 1.36 15.69
N THR A 205 -20.94 1.98 14.60
CA THR A 205 -20.31 3.31 14.60
C THR A 205 -21.28 4.46 14.32
N TRP A 206 -22.59 4.17 14.18
CA TRP A 206 -23.63 5.13 13.79
C TRP A 206 -23.39 5.81 12.41
N ASN A 207 -22.53 5.23 11.58
CA ASN A 207 -22.27 5.71 10.23
C ASN A 207 -23.23 5.03 9.24
N PHE A 208 -24.40 5.64 9.06
CA PHE A 208 -25.43 5.15 8.13
C PHE A 208 -24.98 5.14 6.66
N SER A 209 -24.04 6.01 6.27
CA SER A 209 -23.49 6.01 4.91
C SER A 209 -22.79 4.68 4.61
N TYR A 210 -21.95 4.22 5.53
CA TYR A 210 -21.27 2.92 5.40
C TYR A 210 -22.25 1.76 5.44
N PHE A 211 -23.26 1.81 6.31
CA PHE A 211 -24.29 0.79 6.38
C PHE A 211 -25.06 0.63 5.06
N PHE A 212 -25.60 1.73 4.52
CA PHE A 212 -26.40 1.67 3.29
C PHE A 212 -25.55 1.31 2.08
N GLY A 213 -24.33 1.85 1.97
CA GLY A 213 -23.42 1.52 0.88
C GLY A 213 -23.04 0.03 0.85
N ALA A 214 -22.69 -0.54 2.02
CA ALA A 214 -22.33 -1.96 2.12
C ALA A 214 -23.54 -2.89 1.93
N MET A 215 -24.72 -2.53 2.46
CA MET A 215 -25.96 -3.29 2.22
C MET A 215 -26.38 -3.25 0.76
N PHE A 216 -26.17 -2.12 0.07
CA PHE A 216 -26.44 -2.00 -1.36
C PHE A 216 -25.52 -2.90 -2.18
N LEU A 217 -24.21 -2.91 -1.89
CA LEU A 217 -23.25 -3.82 -2.52
C LEU A 217 -23.63 -5.31 -2.31
N PHE A 218 -24.00 -5.69 -1.07
CA PHE A 218 -24.49 -7.04 -0.78
C PHE A 218 -25.75 -7.40 -1.59
N THR A 219 -26.71 -6.47 -1.66
CA THR A 219 -27.99 -6.67 -2.33
C THR A 219 -27.80 -6.84 -3.83
N ILE A 220 -27.02 -5.96 -4.47
CA ILE A 220 -26.67 -6.07 -5.89
C ILE A 220 -26.01 -7.43 -6.18
N ASN A 221 -24.98 -7.81 -5.41
CA ASN A 221 -24.28 -9.07 -5.66
C ASN A 221 -25.23 -10.27 -5.52
N THR A 222 -26.10 -10.26 -4.51
CA THR A 222 -27.11 -11.29 -4.29
C THR A 222 -28.09 -11.41 -5.46
N ILE A 223 -28.58 -10.28 -5.97
CA ILE A 223 -29.50 -10.23 -7.12
C ILE A 223 -28.83 -10.79 -8.37
N PHE A 224 -27.60 -10.38 -8.68
CA PHE A 224 -26.90 -10.82 -9.89
C PHE A 224 -26.49 -12.31 -9.84
N ILE A 225 -26.15 -12.84 -8.66
CA ILE A 225 -25.91 -14.29 -8.49
C ILE A 225 -27.21 -15.08 -8.68
N ALA A 226 -28.32 -14.61 -8.12
CA ALA A 226 -29.62 -15.25 -8.31
C ALA A 226 -30.07 -15.20 -9.78
N LEU A 227 -29.83 -14.09 -10.47
CA LEU A 227 -30.09 -13.91 -11.91
C LEU A 227 -29.23 -14.86 -12.75
N ALA A 228 -27.93 -14.95 -12.48
CA ALA A 228 -27.03 -15.88 -13.15
C ALA A 228 -27.49 -17.33 -13.00
N THR A 229 -27.87 -17.71 -11.78
CA THR A 229 -28.43 -19.03 -11.46
C THR A 229 -29.70 -19.29 -12.26
N PHE A 230 -30.63 -18.33 -12.32
CA PHE A 230 -31.84 -18.43 -13.12
C PHE A 230 -31.55 -18.67 -14.61
N VAL A 231 -30.62 -17.89 -15.19
CA VAL A 231 -30.24 -17.98 -16.60
C VAL A 231 -29.71 -19.38 -16.93
N ILE A 232 -28.79 -19.92 -16.11
CA ILE A 232 -28.22 -21.25 -16.36
C ILE A 232 -29.25 -22.36 -16.14
N VAL A 233 -30.07 -22.28 -15.10
CA VAL A 233 -31.15 -23.26 -14.85
C VAL A 233 -32.12 -23.34 -16.03
N LYS A 234 -32.45 -22.18 -16.65
CA LYS A 234 -33.23 -22.14 -17.89
C LYS A 234 -32.46 -22.68 -19.10
N PHE A 235 -31.20 -22.30 -19.28
CA PHE A 235 -30.35 -22.75 -20.38
C PHE A 235 -30.16 -24.28 -20.37
N LEU A 236 -29.97 -24.88 -19.19
CA LEU A 236 -29.80 -26.31 -18.97
C LEU A 236 -31.14 -27.08 -18.96
N LYS A 237 -32.28 -26.38 -19.06
CA LYS A 237 -33.64 -26.94 -19.09
C LYS A 237 -33.94 -27.85 -17.90
N PHE A 238 -33.73 -27.34 -16.69
CA PHE A 238 -34.06 -28.09 -15.47
C PHE A 238 -35.56 -28.45 -15.41
N PRO A 239 -35.93 -29.60 -14.82
CA PRO A 239 -37.32 -30.02 -14.73
C PRO A 239 -38.10 -29.05 -13.83
N MET A 240 -39.19 -28.50 -14.38
CA MET A 240 -40.10 -27.64 -13.61
C MET A 240 -40.90 -28.47 -12.61
N VAL A 241 -41.07 -27.96 -11.40
CA VAL A 241 -41.86 -28.63 -10.36
C VAL A 241 -43.32 -28.73 -10.79
N LYS A 242 -43.85 -29.96 -10.81
CA LYS A 242 -45.24 -30.25 -11.14
C LYS A 242 -46.10 -30.22 -9.87
N TYR A 243 -46.84 -29.13 -9.66
CA TYR A 243 -47.89 -29.10 -8.64
C TYR A 243 -49.10 -29.92 -9.08
N ILE A 244 -49.62 -30.75 -8.18
CA ILE A 244 -50.73 -31.69 -8.41
C ILE A 244 -52.01 -30.96 -8.87
N ASN A 245 -52.20 -29.70 -8.46
CA ASN A 245 -53.40 -28.92 -8.77
C ASN A 245 -53.13 -27.92 -9.92
N SER A 246 -53.80 -28.08 -11.06
CA SER A 246 -53.58 -27.32 -12.30
C SER A 246 -53.85 -25.82 -12.18
N ALA A 247 -54.87 -25.42 -11.42
CA ALA A 247 -55.19 -24.01 -11.16
C ALA A 247 -54.16 -23.36 -10.23
N LYS A 248 -53.72 -24.07 -9.18
CA LYS A 248 -52.62 -23.62 -8.31
C LYS A 248 -51.31 -23.53 -9.09
N ARG A 249 -51.02 -24.49 -9.97
CA ARG A 249 -49.83 -24.49 -10.85
C ARG A 249 -49.76 -23.24 -11.71
N LYS A 250 -50.85 -22.84 -12.38
CA LYS A 250 -50.86 -21.64 -13.24
C LYS A 250 -50.63 -20.36 -12.42
N ARG A 251 -51.30 -20.22 -11.27
CA ARG A 251 -51.10 -19.07 -10.37
C ARG A 251 -49.67 -19.00 -9.81
N ILE A 252 -49.12 -20.14 -9.38
CA ILE A 252 -47.75 -20.22 -8.84
C ILE A 252 -46.72 -19.89 -9.93
N ALA A 253 -46.88 -20.44 -11.14
CA ALA A 253 -45.98 -20.14 -12.25
C ALA A 253 -46.05 -18.66 -12.68
N GLN A 254 -47.25 -18.07 -12.68
CA GLN A 254 -47.43 -16.63 -12.93
C GLN A 254 -46.76 -15.79 -11.85
N PHE A 255 -46.96 -16.14 -10.58
CA PHE A 255 -46.31 -15.45 -9.46
C PHE A 255 -44.78 -15.54 -9.54
N ALA A 256 -44.23 -16.73 -9.76
CA ALA A 256 -42.79 -16.93 -9.93
C ALA A 256 -42.23 -16.14 -11.13
N SER A 257 -42.98 -16.07 -12.24
CA SER A 257 -42.60 -15.28 -13.41
C SER A 257 -42.64 -13.78 -13.16
N ILE A 258 -43.62 -13.29 -12.41
CA ILE A 258 -43.71 -11.87 -12.00
C ILE A 258 -42.53 -11.52 -11.08
N VAL A 259 -42.24 -12.37 -10.09
CA VAL A 259 -41.09 -12.17 -9.20
C VAL A 259 -39.78 -12.17 -10.00
N ALA A 260 -39.61 -13.10 -10.96
CA ALA A 260 -38.47 -13.13 -11.86
C ALA A 260 -38.33 -11.82 -12.65
N PHE A 261 -39.44 -11.33 -13.20
CA PHE A 261 -39.48 -10.10 -13.98
C PHE A 261 -39.12 -8.88 -13.12
N LEU A 262 -39.65 -8.78 -11.90
CA LEU A 262 -39.34 -7.70 -10.97
C LEU A 262 -37.86 -7.70 -10.57
N ILE A 263 -37.28 -8.88 -10.27
CA ILE A 263 -35.85 -9.01 -9.96
C ILE A 263 -35.00 -8.59 -11.16
N LEU A 264 -35.36 -9.04 -12.37
CA LEU A 264 -34.63 -8.69 -13.59
C LEU A 264 -34.72 -7.20 -13.89
N ALA A 265 -35.92 -6.62 -13.88
CA ALA A 265 -36.11 -5.19 -14.10
C ALA A 265 -35.39 -4.34 -13.04
N GLY A 266 -35.48 -4.73 -11.76
CA GLY A 266 -34.77 -4.08 -10.66
C GLY A 266 -33.25 -4.15 -10.80
N SER A 267 -32.72 -5.30 -11.24
CA SER A 267 -31.28 -5.48 -11.47
C SER A 267 -30.75 -4.58 -12.60
N VAL A 268 -31.51 -4.44 -13.69
CA VAL A 268 -31.16 -3.57 -14.81
C VAL A 268 -31.20 -2.10 -14.38
N TYR A 269 -32.21 -1.71 -13.61
CA TYR A 269 -32.32 -0.36 -13.06
C TYR A 269 -31.14 -0.04 -12.12
N GLN A 270 -30.85 -0.90 -11.15
CA GLN A 270 -29.72 -0.72 -10.21
C GLN A 270 -28.39 -0.66 -10.94
N PHE A 271 -28.17 -1.53 -11.94
CA PHE A 271 -26.96 -1.48 -12.75
C PHE A 271 -26.83 -0.15 -13.50
N TYR A 272 -27.92 0.34 -14.09
CA TYR A 272 -27.91 1.60 -14.82
C TYR A 272 -27.63 2.80 -13.91
N GLU A 273 -28.24 2.82 -12.72
CA GLU A 273 -27.99 3.84 -11.70
C GLU A 273 -26.53 3.82 -11.23
N LEU A 274 -26.01 2.64 -10.87
CA LEU A 274 -24.63 2.44 -10.47
C LEU A 274 -23.64 2.80 -11.58
N PHE A 275 -23.98 2.49 -12.83
CA PHE A 275 -23.17 2.83 -14.00
C PHE A 275 -23.07 4.34 -14.19
N LYS A 276 -24.21 5.05 -14.10
CA LYS A 276 -24.23 6.52 -14.17
C LYS A 276 -23.43 7.17 -13.06
N GLU A 277 -23.60 6.71 -11.83
CA GLU A 277 -22.85 7.23 -10.69
C GLU A 277 -21.35 7.01 -10.85
N ASN A 278 -20.91 5.81 -11.24
CA ASN A 278 -19.50 5.51 -11.46
C ASN A 278 -18.92 6.28 -12.66
N GLN A 279 -19.70 6.47 -13.72
CA GLN A 279 -19.29 7.30 -14.86
C GLN A 279 -19.10 8.76 -14.44
N PHE A 280 -20.05 9.31 -13.68
CA PHE A 280 -19.97 10.67 -13.13
C PHE A 280 -18.73 10.85 -12.25
N LYS A 281 -18.54 9.96 -11.27
CA LYS A 281 -17.37 10.00 -10.37
C LYS A 281 -16.06 9.88 -11.14
N ARG A 282 -15.98 9.00 -12.14
CA ARG A 282 -14.77 8.88 -12.98
C ARG A 282 -14.48 10.16 -13.75
N ASN A 283 -15.49 10.76 -14.37
CA ASN A 283 -15.32 11.99 -15.14
C ASN A 283 -14.96 13.16 -14.21
N ALA A 284 -15.60 13.27 -13.04
CA ALA A 284 -15.28 14.28 -12.03
C ALA A 284 -13.85 14.12 -11.46
N ARG A 285 -13.39 12.89 -11.18
CA ARG A 285 -11.99 12.64 -10.80
C ARG A 285 -11.02 13.00 -11.93
N THR A 286 -11.38 12.74 -13.18
CA THR A 286 -10.55 13.12 -14.34
C THR A 286 -10.41 14.64 -14.41
N PHE A 287 -11.52 15.36 -14.26
CA PHE A 287 -11.54 16.83 -14.18
C PHE A 287 -10.67 17.36 -13.01
N ILE A 288 -10.85 16.83 -11.80
CA ILE A 288 -10.04 17.22 -10.63
C ILE A 288 -8.54 16.95 -10.88
N ASN A 289 -8.18 15.82 -11.47
CA ASN A 289 -6.80 15.49 -11.79
C ASN A 289 -6.21 16.41 -12.87
N GLU A 290 -7.00 16.80 -13.87
CA GLU A 290 -6.58 17.79 -14.86
C GLU A 290 -6.34 19.16 -14.22
N LEU A 291 -7.19 19.60 -13.28
CA LEU A 291 -6.98 20.84 -12.53
C LEU A 291 -5.70 20.80 -11.69
N LYS A 292 -5.43 19.67 -11.02
CA LYS A 292 -4.21 19.48 -10.21
C LYS A 292 -2.94 19.52 -11.08
N ASN A 293 -2.95 18.83 -12.22
CA ASN A 293 -1.76 18.62 -13.04
C ASN A 293 -1.49 19.75 -14.05
N ASN A 294 -2.53 20.27 -14.70
CA ASN A 294 -2.37 21.26 -15.77
C ASN A 294 -2.42 22.69 -15.22
N ASP A 295 -3.38 22.98 -14.35
CA ASP A 295 -3.60 24.32 -13.80
C ASP A 295 -2.85 24.52 -12.46
N GLY A 296 -2.21 23.47 -11.92
CA GLY A 296 -1.40 23.54 -10.69
C GLY A 296 -2.22 23.81 -9.42
N VAL A 297 -3.52 23.52 -9.45
CA VAL A 297 -4.45 23.86 -8.37
C VAL A 297 -4.28 22.89 -7.21
N ALA A 298 -3.91 23.41 -6.03
CA ALA A 298 -3.85 22.63 -4.80
C ALA A 298 -5.25 22.43 -4.21
N ILE A 299 -5.87 21.29 -4.51
CA ILE A 299 -7.18 20.88 -3.99
C ILE A 299 -6.96 20.02 -2.73
N LEU A 300 -7.66 20.36 -1.63
CA LEU A 300 -7.62 19.66 -0.35
C LEU A 300 -8.63 18.50 -0.29
N GLY A 301 -8.35 17.50 0.56
CA GLY A 301 -9.26 16.39 0.85
C GLY A 301 -9.17 15.22 -0.15
N ASP A 302 -9.92 14.15 0.15
CA ASP A 302 -10.08 13.01 -0.76
C ASP A 302 -11.00 13.41 -1.91
N ASP A 303 -10.63 13.04 -3.14
CA ASP A 303 -11.36 13.44 -4.36
C ASP A 303 -12.81 12.94 -4.33
N ASP A 304 -13.06 11.83 -3.64
CA ASP A 304 -14.40 11.25 -3.50
C ASP A 304 -15.32 11.98 -2.51
N GLU A 305 -14.79 12.67 -1.51
CA GLU A 305 -15.61 13.46 -0.58
C GLU A 305 -16.06 14.78 -1.22
N ASN A 306 -15.27 15.25 -2.18
CA ASN A 306 -15.50 16.47 -2.95
C ASN A 306 -16.54 16.30 -4.08
N ILE A 307 -16.97 15.06 -4.38
CA ILE A 307 -17.89 14.74 -5.47
C ILE A 307 -19.23 14.24 -4.92
N ASN A 308 -20.30 15.00 -5.13
CA ASN A 308 -21.65 14.59 -4.75
C ASN A 308 -22.52 14.33 -6.00
N TYR A 309 -22.81 13.05 -6.26
CA TYR A 309 -23.65 12.63 -7.37
C TYR A 309 -25.13 13.00 -7.19
N LEU A 310 -25.65 12.95 -5.96
CA LEU A 310 -27.08 13.21 -5.67
C LEU A 310 -27.42 14.69 -5.88
N GLU A 311 -26.55 15.58 -5.44
CA GLU A 311 -26.72 17.03 -5.58
C GLU A 311 -26.17 17.56 -6.91
N ARG A 312 -25.46 16.71 -7.68
CA ARG A 312 -24.66 17.12 -8.86
C ARG A 312 -23.76 18.31 -8.54
N THR A 313 -23.06 18.23 -7.41
CA THR A 313 -22.12 19.27 -6.96
C THR A 313 -20.70 18.70 -6.91
N ILE A 314 -19.75 19.51 -7.39
CA ILE A 314 -18.32 19.26 -7.18
C ILE A 314 -17.83 20.40 -6.29
N THR A 315 -17.40 20.06 -5.08
CA THR A 315 -16.86 21.04 -4.13
C THR A 315 -15.34 21.01 -4.23
N LEU A 316 -14.74 22.14 -4.59
CA LEU A 316 -13.29 22.27 -4.67
C LEU A 316 -12.80 23.14 -3.50
N PRO A 317 -12.35 22.55 -2.40
CA PRO A 317 -11.62 23.27 -1.37
C PRO A 317 -10.20 23.55 -1.89
N ILE A 318 -9.96 24.78 -2.34
CA ILE A 318 -8.70 25.18 -3.00
C ILE A 318 -7.86 26.02 -2.04
N LEU A 319 -6.57 25.70 -1.94
CA LEU A 319 -5.57 26.54 -1.29
C LEU A 319 -4.89 27.46 -2.31
N GLY A 320 -4.99 28.77 -2.13
CA GLY A 320 -4.16 29.73 -2.86
C GLY A 320 -4.82 31.06 -3.20
N ALA A 321 -4.23 31.74 -4.18
CA ALA A 321 -4.73 33.03 -4.65
C ALA A 321 -6.17 32.90 -5.15
N MET A 322 -6.95 33.95 -4.97
CA MET A 322 -8.34 33.98 -5.40
C MET A 322 -8.41 33.73 -6.91
N ILE A 323 -9.16 32.70 -7.31
CA ILE A 323 -9.23 32.30 -8.72
C ILE A 323 -10.16 33.27 -9.46
N PRO A 324 -9.71 33.89 -10.57
CA PRO A 324 -10.52 34.82 -11.34
C PRO A 324 -11.83 34.17 -11.83
N GLU A 325 -12.92 34.93 -11.91
CA GLU A 325 -14.18 34.42 -12.46
C GLU A 325 -14.05 33.90 -13.90
N SER A 326 -13.09 34.43 -14.68
CA SER A 326 -12.81 33.95 -16.03
C SER A 326 -12.31 32.50 -16.07
N GLU A 327 -11.45 32.12 -15.12
CA GLU A 327 -10.97 30.74 -14.98
C GLU A 327 -12.08 29.81 -14.49
N ARG A 328 -12.91 30.28 -13.54
CA ARG A 328 -14.06 29.52 -13.06
C ARG A 328 -15.04 29.19 -14.19
N LYS A 329 -15.31 30.14 -15.09
CA LYS A 329 -16.13 29.88 -16.30
C LYS A 329 -15.46 28.94 -17.30
N ALA A 330 -14.13 29.03 -17.45
CA ALA A 330 -13.39 28.10 -18.31
C ALA A 330 -13.47 26.66 -17.78
N TRP A 331 -13.42 26.49 -16.46
CA TRP A 331 -13.62 25.20 -15.80
C TRP A 331 -15.03 24.65 -15.98
N GLU A 332 -16.07 25.48 -15.85
CA GLU A 332 -17.45 25.09 -16.13
C GLU A 332 -17.64 24.58 -17.57
N ASN A 333 -17.02 25.24 -18.55
CA ASN A 333 -17.05 24.78 -19.94
C ASN A 333 -16.30 23.44 -20.14
N ARG A 334 -15.14 23.26 -19.51
CA ARG A 334 -14.40 21.98 -19.56
C ARG A 334 -15.17 20.83 -18.89
N MET A 335 -15.88 21.11 -17.80
CA MET A 335 -16.77 20.12 -17.18
C MET A 335 -17.85 19.67 -18.17
N ALA A 336 -18.46 20.60 -18.90
CA ALA A 336 -19.45 20.26 -19.93
C ALA A 336 -18.84 19.36 -21.03
N GLU A 337 -17.61 19.63 -21.48
CA GLU A 337 -16.91 18.77 -22.47
C GLU A 337 -16.66 17.34 -21.96
N LEU A 338 -16.42 17.17 -20.65
CA LEU A 338 -16.25 15.86 -20.00
C LEU A 338 -17.58 15.15 -19.71
N GLY A 339 -18.71 15.67 -20.19
CA GLY A 339 -20.04 15.11 -19.98
C GLY A 339 -20.58 15.32 -18.58
N LEU A 340 -20.08 16.33 -17.85
CA LEU A 340 -20.60 16.81 -16.57
C LEU A 340 -21.53 18.00 -16.80
N GLU A 341 -22.54 17.81 -17.64
CA GLU A 341 -23.55 18.84 -17.92
C GLU A 341 -24.42 19.10 -16.66
N GLU A 342 -24.77 20.36 -16.41
CA GLU A 342 -25.61 20.80 -15.28
C GLU A 342 -25.02 20.54 -13.87
N VAL A 343 -23.70 20.42 -13.76
CA VAL A 343 -23.00 20.26 -12.46
C VAL A 343 -22.65 21.62 -11.88
N THR A 344 -22.97 21.83 -10.61
CA THR A 344 -22.61 23.08 -9.90
C THR A 344 -21.22 22.95 -9.29
N LEU A 345 -20.31 23.84 -9.70
CA LEU A 345 -18.96 23.91 -9.15
C LEU A 345 -18.92 24.84 -7.93
N ASN A 346 -18.74 24.27 -6.74
CA ASN A 346 -18.60 25.04 -5.51
C ASN A 346 -17.12 25.19 -5.14
N VAL A 347 -16.49 26.29 -5.53
CA VAL A 347 -15.11 26.57 -5.15
C VAL A 347 -15.09 27.25 -3.78
N GLN A 348 -14.62 26.52 -2.77
CA GLN A 348 -14.42 27.03 -1.42
C GLN A 348 -12.94 27.43 -1.26
N GLN A 349 -12.69 28.74 -1.21
CA GLN A 349 -11.36 29.29 -0.95
C GLN A 349 -11.37 30.01 0.38
N LYS A 350 -10.46 29.62 1.28
CA LYS A 350 -10.06 30.43 2.43
C LYS A 350 -8.79 31.18 2.06
N ASP A 351 -8.77 32.47 2.37
CA ASP A 351 -7.60 33.33 2.18
C ASP A 351 -6.53 32.95 3.22
N ASP A 352 -5.70 31.97 2.88
CA ASP A 352 -4.58 31.49 3.70
C ASP A 352 -3.25 32.18 3.33
N SER A 353 -3.32 33.38 2.74
CA SER A 353 -2.16 34.18 2.34
C SER A 353 -1.19 34.41 3.51
N GLU A 354 -1.69 34.61 4.74
CA GLU A 354 -0.88 34.74 5.95
C GLU A 354 -0.11 33.45 6.31
N MET A 355 -0.75 32.28 6.24
CA MET A 355 -0.08 31.00 6.52
C MET A 355 0.99 30.69 5.48
N ARG A 356 0.74 30.99 4.20
CA ARG A 356 1.76 30.85 3.15
C ARG A 356 2.98 31.73 3.42
N GLN A 357 2.76 32.97 3.85
CA GLN A 357 3.83 33.88 4.22
C GLN A 357 4.64 33.37 5.41
N GLN A 358 3.99 32.78 6.42
CA GLN A 358 4.67 32.16 7.56
C GLN A 358 5.53 30.96 7.16
N VAL A 359 5.02 30.06 6.30
CA VAL A 359 5.77 28.89 5.81
C VAL A 359 6.97 29.32 4.98
N GLN A 360 6.83 30.35 4.16
CA GLN A 360 7.90 30.87 3.31
C GLN A 360 9.00 31.54 4.16
N ASN A 361 8.60 32.35 5.15
CA ASN A 361 9.53 32.92 6.14
C ASN A 361 10.28 31.84 6.93
N LEU A 362 9.61 30.73 7.28
CA LEU A 362 10.24 29.58 7.94
C LEU A 362 11.29 28.94 7.03
N GLN A 363 10.97 28.68 5.76
CA GLN A 363 11.91 28.12 4.79
C GLN A 363 13.16 29.01 4.62
N ASP A 364 12.97 30.32 4.50
CA ASP A 364 14.07 31.28 4.41
C ASP A 364 14.94 31.27 5.68
N LEU A 365 14.31 31.19 6.86
CA LEU A 365 14.99 31.02 8.15
C LEU A 365 15.81 29.73 8.22
N TYR A 366 15.28 28.61 7.72
CA TYR A 366 16.01 27.34 7.66
C TYR A 366 17.20 27.43 6.70
N ALA A 367 17.02 28.00 5.51
CA ALA A 367 18.10 28.19 4.54
C ALA A 367 19.21 29.11 5.10
N GLN A 368 18.83 30.16 5.83
CA GLN A 368 19.77 31.05 6.49
C GLN A 368 20.52 30.35 7.63
N ASN A 369 19.83 29.57 8.46
CA ASN A 369 20.46 28.77 9.51
C ASN A 369 21.43 27.73 8.93
N GLN A 370 21.08 27.06 7.83
CA GLN A 370 21.96 26.11 7.14
C GLN A 370 23.28 26.78 6.73
N LYS A 371 23.22 28.01 6.19
CA LYS A 371 24.41 28.79 5.83
C LYS A 371 25.27 29.15 7.04
N ILE A 372 24.65 29.52 8.17
CA ILE A 372 25.35 29.83 9.43
C ILE A 372 26.04 28.58 9.99
N ILE A 373 25.41 27.41 9.92
CA ILE A 373 26.02 26.15 10.36
C ILE A 373 27.26 25.85 9.51
N THR A 374 27.13 25.97 8.19
CA THR A 374 28.24 25.71 7.26
C THR A 374 29.43 26.63 7.51
N SER A 375 29.20 27.94 7.73
CA SER A 375 30.29 28.87 8.03
C SER A 375 30.91 28.65 9.41
N ARG A 376 30.13 28.16 10.39
CA ARG A 376 30.67 27.74 11.69
C ARG A 376 31.54 26.50 11.56
N ASP A 377 31.13 25.51 10.78
CA ASP A 377 31.91 24.29 10.55
C ASP A 377 33.25 24.60 9.87
N GLU A 378 33.27 25.51 8.90
CA GLU A 378 34.52 26.02 8.30
C GLU A 378 35.42 26.69 9.35
N SER A 379 34.87 27.55 10.20
CA SER A 379 35.64 28.22 11.26
C SER A 379 36.15 27.24 12.32
N ILE A 380 35.39 26.21 12.66
CA ILE A 380 35.81 25.15 13.59
C ILE A 380 36.99 24.38 12.99
N LYS A 381 36.90 24.02 11.71
CA LYS A 381 37.97 23.31 11.00
C LYS A 381 39.28 24.11 10.97
N GLU A 382 39.21 25.41 10.67
CA GLU A 382 40.40 26.28 10.70
C GLU A 382 41.06 26.32 12.09
N LYS A 383 40.25 26.36 13.15
CA LYS A 383 40.76 26.35 14.53
C LYS A 383 41.39 25.02 14.90
N GLU A 384 40.78 23.90 14.53
CA GLU A 384 41.36 22.56 14.75
C GLU A 384 42.69 22.38 14.01
N ASP A 385 42.80 22.87 12.78
CA ASP A 385 44.04 22.85 12.02
C ASP A 385 45.14 23.69 12.70
N ARG A 386 44.78 24.85 13.26
CA ARG A 386 45.72 25.68 14.02
C ARG A 386 46.16 25.02 15.31
N ILE A 387 45.25 24.36 16.03
CA ILE A 387 45.57 23.62 17.26
C ILE A 387 46.56 22.50 16.95
N ARG A 388 46.30 21.70 15.91
CA ARG A 388 47.22 20.62 15.48
C ARG A 388 48.61 21.13 15.14
N LEU A 389 48.71 22.27 14.46
CA LEU A 389 49.99 22.90 14.16
C LEU A 389 50.75 23.29 15.44
N LEU A 390 50.05 23.94 16.38
CA LEU A 390 50.65 24.38 17.65
C LEU A 390 51.09 23.20 18.51
N GLU A 391 50.30 22.13 18.59
CA GLU A 391 50.66 20.90 19.29
C GLU A 391 51.92 20.26 18.69
N SER A 392 52.03 20.26 17.36
CA SER A 392 53.23 19.77 16.66
C SER A 392 54.46 20.61 16.99
N GLU A 393 54.35 21.95 17.01
CA GLU A 393 55.46 22.83 17.40
C GLU A 393 55.88 22.62 18.86
N LEU A 394 54.91 22.53 19.79
CA LEU A 394 55.16 22.26 21.21
C LEU A 394 55.89 20.94 21.42
N SER A 395 55.50 19.86 20.72
CA SER A 395 56.17 18.56 20.85
C SER A 395 57.64 18.58 20.45
N LYS A 396 58.01 19.41 19.45
CA LYS A 396 59.42 19.60 19.06
C LYS A 396 60.24 20.26 20.16
N PHE A 397 59.67 21.24 20.86
CA PHE A 397 60.35 21.89 21.99
C PHE A 397 60.54 20.94 23.17
N TYR A 398 59.54 20.13 23.53
CA TYR A 398 59.66 19.20 24.65
C TYR A 398 60.68 18.08 24.42
N ASN A 399 60.81 17.59 23.18
CA ASN A 399 61.78 16.54 22.85
C ASN A 399 63.26 17.00 22.93
N GLU A 400 63.55 18.30 22.89
CA GLU A 400 64.91 18.84 23.03
C GLU A 400 65.34 19.10 24.49
N ILE A 401 64.43 18.95 25.46
CA ILE A 401 64.73 19.27 26.87
C ILE A 401 65.45 18.09 27.53
N VAL A 402 66.72 18.28 27.86
CA VAL A 402 67.49 17.32 28.67
C VAL A 402 66.77 17.10 30.02
N PRO A 403 66.53 15.84 30.45
CA PRO A 403 65.92 15.53 31.75
C PRO A 403 66.90 15.82 32.89
N PHE A 404 67.16 17.11 33.12
CA PHE A 404 68.24 17.60 33.97
C PHE A 404 68.13 17.10 35.42
N LYS A 405 66.90 16.95 35.93
CA LYS A 405 66.67 16.44 37.28
C LYS A 405 67.25 15.04 37.45
N GLU A 406 66.88 14.10 36.57
CA GLU A 406 67.35 12.71 36.61
C GLU A 406 68.88 12.63 36.44
N VAL A 407 69.42 13.36 35.46
CA VAL A 407 70.87 13.43 35.20
C VAL A 407 71.62 14.01 36.41
N SER A 408 71.07 15.01 37.09
CA SER A 408 71.69 15.60 38.27
C SER A 408 71.70 14.67 39.49
N GLU A 409 70.64 13.87 39.66
CA GLU A 409 70.55 12.86 40.72
C GLU A 409 71.53 11.71 40.47
N GLU A 410 71.61 11.20 39.22
CA GLU A 410 72.60 10.19 38.81
C GLU A 410 74.05 10.69 39.01
N ALA A 411 74.34 11.94 38.64
CA ALA A 411 75.67 12.53 38.82
C ALA A 411 76.05 12.67 40.30
N LYS A 412 75.10 13.03 41.18
CA LYS A 412 75.37 13.13 42.63
C LYS A 412 75.71 11.77 43.25
N ILE A 413 75.09 10.68 42.77
CA ILE A 413 75.35 9.32 43.25
C ILE A 413 76.74 8.83 42.80
N ASN A 414 77.14 9.13 41.55
CA ASN A 414 78.36 8.59 40.96
C ASN A 414 79.63 9.39 41.31
N TYR A 415 79.50 10.65 41.77
CA TYR A 415 80.61 11.56 41.99
C TYR A 415 80.52 12.29 43.34
N ASP A 416 81.18 11.72 44.36
CA ASP A 416 81.11 12.20 45.75
C ASP A 416 81.65 13.63 45.98
N ALA A 417 82.45 14.18 45.06
CA ALA A 417 83.07 15.48 45.22
C ALA A 417 82.20 16.65 44.68
N ILE A 418 81.07 16.35 44.04
CA ILE A 418 80.16 17.37 43.50
C ILE A 418 79.33 17.97 44.66
N GLU A 419 79.34 19.30 44.75
CA GLU A 419 78.51 20.08 45.68
C GLU A 419 77.25 20.62 44.97
N GLY A 420 77.36 20.98 43.69
CA GLY A 420 76.24 21.43 42.89
C GLY A 420 76.47 21.28 41.39
N MET A 421 75.40 21.20 40.62
CA MET A 421 75.41 21.05 39.17
C MET A 421 74.35 21.97 38.56
N SER A 422 74.64 22.57 37.41
CA SER A 422 73.70 23.38 36.63
C SER A 422 73.88 23.12 35.15
N TYR A 423 72.79 23.24 34.38
CA TYR A 423 72.77 23.04 32.93
C TYR A 423 72.19 24.27 32.24
N TYR A 424 72.83 24.69 31.17
CA TYR A 424 72.30 25.68 30.25
C TYR A 424 72.84 25.43 28.84
N LYS A 425 72.14 25.95 27.84
CA LYS A 425 72.53 25.88 26.43
C LYS A 425 73.25 27.18 26.09
N GLU A 426 74.56 27.11 25.85
CA GLU A 426 75.36 28.27 25.43
C GLU A 426 75.18 28.45 23.92
N ILE A 427 74.62 29.58 23.51
CA ILE A 427 74.45 29.93 22.09
C ILE A 427 75.64 30.77 21.67
N THR A 428 76.45 30.24 20.77
CA THR A 428 77.66 30.90 20.25
C THR A 428 77.49 31.18 18.77
N THR A 429 77.96 32.35 18.30
CA THR A 429 77.94 32.71 16.88
C THR A 429 79.31 33.19 16.45
N ASP A 430 79.73 32.78 15.25
CA ASP A 430 80.88 33.34 14.54
C ASP A 430 80.45 34.38 13.48
N PHE A 431 79.19 34.85 13.58
CA PHE A 431 78.48 35.72 12.62
C PHE A 431 78.14 35.08 11.26
N ASN A 432 78.58 33.84 10.99
CA ASN A 432 78.18 33.06 9.81
C ASN A 432 77.25 31.90 10.17
N LYS A 433 77.41 31.32 11.37
CA LYS A 433 76.58 30.24 11.89
C LYS A 433 76.35 30.44 13.38
N ILE A 434 75.10 30.27 13.79
CA ILE A 434 74.72 30.17 15.21
C ILE A 434 74.77 28.69 15.58
N ASP A 435 75.58 28.34 16.57
CA ASP A 435 75.67 27.00 17.11
C ASP A 435 75.30 27.01 18.60
N SER A 436 74.82 25.88 19.10
CA SER A 436 74.36 25.76 20.47
C SER A 436 75.02 24.57 21.14
N ILE A 437 75.76 24.84 22.22
CA ILE A 437 76.52 23.80 22.94
C ILE A 437 75.87 23.60 24.31
N ALA A 438 75.67 22.34 24.68
CA ALA A 438 75.25 21.97 26.02
C ALA A 438 76.40 22.21 27.01
N VAL A 439 76.16 23.07 28.00
CA VAL A 439 77.15 23.41 29.03
C VAL A 439 76.66 22.96 30.40
N PHE A 440 77.47 22.12 31.04
CA PHE A 440 77.26 21.67 32.42
C PHE A 440 78.27 22.35 33.32
N SER A 441 77.79 23.16 34.26
CA SER A 441 78.63 23.85 35.24
C SER A 441 78.54 23.15 36.59
N ILE A 442 79.69 22.79 37.15
CA ILE A 442 79.81 21.99 38.39
C ILE A 442 80.55 22.78 39.44
N LYS A 443 79.97 22.78 40.65
CA LYS A 443 80.62 23.27 41.86
C LYS A 443 81.17 22.07 42.64
N TRP A 444 82.46 22.07 42.91
CA TRP A 444 83.14 21.00 43.68
C TRP A 444 83.27 21.39 45.15
N LYS A 445 83.23 20.42 46.07
CA LYS A 445 83.43 20.64 47.51
C LYS A 445 84.81 21.27 47.80
N ASP A 446 84.85 22.26 48.70
CA ASP A 446 86.03 23.11 48.99
C ASP A 446 87.29 22.34 49.44
N ASN A 447 87.14 21.18 50.11
CA ASN A 447 88.26 20.39 50.65
C ASN A 447 88.80 19.31 49.68
N THR A 448 88.46 19.39 48.39
CA THR A 448 88.85 18.37 47.40
C THR A 448 90.18 18.72 46.75
N ARG A 449 91.15 17.79 46.75
CA ARG A 449 92.46 17.97 46.09
C ARG A 449 92.29 18.25 44.59
N GLN A 450 93.06 19.20 44.04
CA GLN A 450 93.02 19.61 42.63
C GLN A 450 93.08 18.42 41.65
N ARG A 451 93.96 17.46 41.93
CA ARG A 451 94.16 16.25 41.10
C ARG A 451 92.92 15.34 41.05
N THR A 452 92.10 15.34 42.11
CA THR A 452 90.86 14.56 42.17
C THR A 452 89.73 15.26 41.40
N LYS A 453 89.70 16.60 41.39
CA LYS A 453 88.74 17.39 40.59
C LYS A 453 88.94 17.12 39.09
N GLU A 454 90.18 17.14 38.61
CA GLU A 454 90.51 16.90 37.20
C GLU A 454 90.18 15.47 36.72
N ASP A 455 90.41 14.44 37.55
CA ASP A 455 90.06 13.05 37.19
C ASP A 455 88.54 12.84 37.15
N GLN A 456 87.81 13.40 38.12
CA GLN A 456 86.34 13.31 38.13
C GLN A 456 85.69 14.12 37.01
N GLU A 457 86.21 15.30 36.67
CA GLU A 457 85.72 16.12 35.55
C GLU A 457 85.85 15.39 34.22
N LYS A 458 86.99 14.73 33.96
CA LYS A 458 87.20 13.93 32.74
C LYS A 458 86.22 12.77 32.64
N ARG A 459 86.01 12.02 33.75
CA ARG A 459 85.06 10.90 33.80
C ARG A 459 83.62 11.38 33.60
N LEU A 460 83.24 12.49 34.24
CA LEU A 460 81.91 13.06 34.13
C LEU A 460 81.62 13.58 32.73
N LYS A 461 82.60 14.21 32.08
CA LYS A 461 82.48 14.64 30.68
C LYS A 461 82.23 13.44 29.74
N LEU A 462 82.96 12.34 29.92
CA LEU A 462 82.77 11.12 29.12
C LEU A 462 81.40 10.48 29.37
N TRP A 463 80.95 10.45 30.62
CA TRP A 463 79.63 9.92 30.99
C TRP A 463 78.48 10.76 30.42
N LEU A 464 78.51 12.09 30.60
CA LEU A 464 77.50 13.01 30.05
C LEU A 464 77.41 12.90 28.51
N LYS A 465 78.56 12.78 27.84
CA LYS A 465 78.62 12.60 26.38
C LYS A 465 77.88 11.33 25.95
N LYS A 466 78.06 10.22 26.68
CA LYS A 466 77.44 8.93 26.35
C LYS A 466 75.96 8.86 26.73
N ARG A 467 75.56 9.45 27.86
CA ARG A 467 74.18 9.41 28.38
C ARG A 467 73.22 10.28 27.59
N LEU A 468 73.68 11.43 27.12
CA LEU A 468 72.87 12.41 26.39
C LEU A 468 73.04 12.33 24.87
N GLU A 469 73.89 11.42 24.37
CA GLU A 469 74.22 11.25 22.95
C GLU A 469 74.66 12.56 22.25
N LEU A 470 75.32 13.45 22.99
CA LEU A 470 75.76 14.76 22.48
C LEU A 470 77.16 14.68 21.87
N ASP A 471 77.35 15.15 20.64
CA ASP A 471 78.66 15.16 19.98
C ASP A 471 79.63 16.17 20.61
N THR A 472 79.10 17.31 21.08
CA THR A 472 79.85 18.41 21.68
C THR A 472 79.24 18.82 23.02
N LEU A 473 80.01 18.69 24.10
CA LEU A 473 79.60 19.07 25.45
C LEU A 473 80.78 19.71 26.18
N LYS A 474 80.49 20.78 26.91
CA LYS A 474 81.47 21.52 27.72
C LYS A 474 81.11 21.37 29.19
N VAL A 475 82.07 20.86 29.97
CA VAL A 475 81.99 20.85 31.43
C VAL A 475 82.84 22.01 31.92
N ILE A 476 82.29 22.84 32.79
CA ILE A 476 82.99 24.02 33.34
C ILE A 476 82.93 23.97 34.86
N GLN A 477 84.08 24.15 35.52
CA GLN A 477 84.11 24.37 36.96
C GLN A 477 83.59 25.76 37.30
N LYS A 478 82.65 25.84 38.24
CA LYS A 478 82.13 27.10 38.79
C LYS A 478 82.96 27.61 39.95
#